data_AF-A0A364LH75-F1
#
_entry.id   AF-A0A364LH75-F1
#
_cell.length_a   1.000
_cell.length_b   1.000
_cell.length_c   1.000
_cell.angle_alpha   90.00
_cell.angle_beta   90.00
_cell.angle_gamma   90.00
#
_symmetry.space_group_name_H-M   'P 1'
#
loop_
_entity.id
_entity.type
_entity.pdbx_description
1 polymer ?
#
loop_
_entity_poly.entity_id
_entity_poly.type
_entity_poly.pdbx_seq_one_letter_code
_entity_poly.pdbx_strand_id
1 'polypeptide(L)'
;MSEFSLPYLSKTKQSRLLAYASQILEAQQQMTTAKGKNIIHYTLQKKRRHESMSHYPKGDRIDRQTGAQYFYHCHREDYESMEHGHFHCFLRYKGIPAKITPTPLSDWDKNMDNPMTHIVAISMNCLGQPIRLFTVNRWVSSEIWYDAKHVSSFIKKYEMTLEDDPYWMILDQWVEGMLHLFEPQIIWLHQERDKQIARIKAEDPESNPYEDHRYEELSYIDIDLSSQVQWVLNAINQSETPAEV
;
A
#
# COMPACT_ATOMS: atom_id res chain seq x y z
N MET A 1 16.08 -9.03 4.69
CA MET A 1 14.81 -9.69 4.30
C MET A 1 15.13 -10.82 3.34
N SER A 2 14.22 -11.75 3.09
CA SER A 2 14.43 -12.74 2.02
C SER A 2 14.55 -12.06 0.66
N GLU A 3 15.02 -12.77 -0.36
CA GLU A 3 14.93 -12.26 -1.72
C GLU A 3 13.46 -12.31 -2.20
N PHE A 4 13.03 -11.33 -3.00
CA PHE A 4 11.72 -11.31 -3.65
C PHE A 4 11.87 -11.63 -5.13
N SER A 5 10.96 -12.46 -5.65
CA SER A 5 10.86 -12.72 -7.08
C SER A 5 9.41 -12.56 -7.54
N LEU A 6 9.25 -11.96 -8.71
CA LEU A 6 7.93 -11.79 -9.32
C LEU A 6 7.38 -13.17 -9.73
N PRO A 7 6.13 -13.50 -9.36
CA PRO A 7 5.56 -14.81 -9.66
C PRO A 7 5.19 -14.95 -11.15
N TYR A 8 4.99 -16.18 -11.60
CA TYR A 8 4.33 -16.42 -12.88
C TYR A 8 2.85 -15.98 -12.82
N LEU A 9 2.34 -15.46 -13.94
CA LEU A 9 0.96 -14.98 -14.06
C LEU A 9 0.14 -15.91 -14.94
N SER A 10 -0.98 -16.42 -14.41
CA SER A 10 -2.07 -16.95 -15.24
C SER A 10 -2.62 -15.84 -16.15
N LYS A 11 -3.13 -16.19 -17.33
CA LYS A 11 -3.79 -15.23 -18.24
C LYS A 11 -4.85 -14.36 -17.56
N THR A 12 -5.71 -14.95 -16.71
CA THR A 12 -6.74 -14.19 -15.98
C THR A 12 -6.14 -13.16 -15.02
N LYS A 13 -5.14 -13.56 -14.22
CA LYS A 13 -4.46 -12.65 -13.30
C LYS A 13 -3.74 -11.55 -14.07
N GLN A 14 -3.09 -11.89 -15.18
CA GLN A 14 -2.43 -10.94 -16.03
C GLN A 14 -3.39 -9.90 -16.61
N SER A 15 -4.51 -10.31 -17.23
CA SER A 15 -5.51 -9.39 -17.77
C SER A 15 -6.04 -8.44 -16.69
N ARG A 16 -6.25 -8.93 -15.47
CA ARG A 16 -6.64 -8.09 -14.34
C ARG A 16 -5.57 -7.07 -13.97
N LEU A 17 -4.31 -7.48 -13.88
CA LEU A 17 -3.20 -6.56 -13.58
C LEU A 17 -2.96 -5.54 -14.70
N LEU A 18 -3.20 -5.91 -15.97
CA LEU A 18 -3.17 -4.96 -17.10
C LEU A 18 -4.26 -3.89 -16.98
N ALA A 19 -5.47 -4.26 -16.55
CA ALA A 19 -6.53 -3.28 -16.31
C ALA A 19 -6.12 -2.26 -15.24
N TYR A 20 -5.53 -2.72 -14.13
CA TYR A 20 -5.02 -1.81 -13.09
C TYR A 20 -3.81 -1.00 -13.55
N ALA A 21 -2.91 -1.56 -14.37
CA ALA A 21 -1.83 -0.80 -14.98
C ALA A 21 -2.37 0.34 -15.85
N SER A 22 -3.36 0.07 -16.71
CA SER A 22 -4.04 1.11 -17.50
C SER A 22 -4.68 2.16 -16.61
N GLN A 23 -5.44 1.75 -15.58
CA GLN A 23 -6.07 2.64 -14.62
C GLN A 23 -5.05 3.58 -13.94
N ILE A 24 -3.91 3.06 -13.50
CA ILE A 24 -2.84 3.87 -12.90
C ILE A 24 -2.31 4.90 -13.89
N LEU A 25 -2.00 4.47 -15.11
CA LEU A 25 -1.41 5.34 -16.13
C LEU A 25 -2.40 6.43 -16.59
N GLU A 26 -3.68 6.07 -16.75
CA GLU A 26 -4.75 7.02 -17.04
C GLU A 26 -4.92 8.05 -15.92
N ALA A 27 -4.94 7.60 -14.66
CA ALA A 27 -5.01 8.50 -13.51
C ALA A 27 -3.78 9.44 -13.45
N GLN A 28 -2.57 8.92 -13.67
CA GLN A 28 -1.35 9.73 -13.74
C GLN A 28 -1.41 10.76 -14.87
N GLN A 29 -1.91 10.36 -16.05
CA GLN A 29 -2.10 11.27 -17.17
C GLN A 29 -3.10 12.39 -16.83
N GLN A 30 -4.23 12.06 -16.21
CA GLN A 30 -5.24 13.05 -15.82
C GLN A 30 -4.73 14.02 -14.74
N MET A 31 -3.89 13.53 -13.82
CA MET A 31 -3.24 14.39 -12.82
C MET A 31 -2.16 15.29 -13.45
N THR A 32 -1.51 14.84 -14.53
CA THR A 32 -0.45 15.57 -15.23
C THR A 32 -1.03 16.64 -16.15
N THR A 33 -1.21 17.85 -15.63
CA THR A 33 -1.70 19.00 -16.40
C THR A 33 -0.57 19.86 -17.00
N ALA A 34 -0.91 20.72 -17.98
CA ALA A 34 0.03 21.67 -18.60
C ALA A 34 0.72 22.66 -17.62
N LYS A 35 0.29 22.70 -16.35
CA LYS A 35 0.92 23.47 -15.27
C LYS A 35 1.85 22.62 -14.38
N GLY A 36 2.22 21.41 -14.80
CA GLY A 36 3.26 20.59 -14.16
C GLY A 36 2.92 20.14 -12.75
N LYS A 37 1.75 19.51 -12.57
CA LYS A 37 1.32 18.99 -11.26
C LYS A 37 1.40 17.47 -11.31
N ASN A 38 2.32 16.90 -10.56
CA ASN A 38 2.41 15.46 -10.34
C ASN A 38 1.41 15.03 -9.25
N ILE A 39 1.39 13.74 -8.94
CA ILE A 39 0.49 13.17 -7.92
C ILE A 39 0.65 13.80 -6.53
N ILE A 40 1.87 14.14 -6.09
CA ILE A 40 2.07 14.75 -4.76
C ILE A 40 1.48 16.17 -4.72
N HIS A 41 1.56 16.93 -5.82
CA HIS A 41 0.85 18.21 -5.93
C HIS A 41 -0.67 17.99 -5.85
N TYR A 42 -1.15 16.90 -6.44
CA TYR A 42 -2.56 16.54 -6.45
C TYR A 42 -3.13 16.25 -5.05
N THR A 43 -2.30 15.89 -4.06
CA THR A 43 -2.79 15.72 -2.68
C THR A 43 -3.07 17.06 -1.97
N LEU A 44 -2.60 18.19 -2.51
CA LEU A 44 -2.76 19.51 -1.88
C LEU A 44 -4.13 20.16 -2.12
N GLN A 45 -4.87 19.78 -3.16
CA GLN A 45 -6.09 20.47 -3.60
C GLN A 45 -5.88 22.00 -3.73
N LYS A 46 -6.32 22.79 -2.73
CA LYS A 46 -6.17 24.26 -2.66
C LYS A 46 -4.99 24.73 -1.79
N LYS A 47 -4.32 23.83 -1.08
CA LYS A 47 -3.14 24.17 -0.26
C LYS A 47 -1.93 24.47 -1.15
N ARG A 48 -1.00 25.28 -0.62
CA ARG A 48 0.21 25.70 -1.35
C ARG A 48 1.40 24.77 -1.13
N ARG A 49 1.46 24.09 0.02
CA ARG A 49 2.56 23.19 0.42
C ARG A 49 2.07 22.12 1.40
N HIS A 50 2.81 21.03 1.49
CA HIS A 50 2.62 20.04 2.54
C HIS A 50 3.16 20.58 3.88
N GLU A 51 2.52 20.19 4.97
CA GLU A 51 2.95 20.43 6.34
C GLU A 51 3.33 19.09 6.93
N SER A 52 4.50 19.03 7.56
CA SER A 52 5.03 17.77 8.11
C SER A 52 4.01 17.13 9.06
N MET A 53 3.84 15.81 8.95
CA MET A 53 2.89 14.98 9.71
C MET A 53 1.41 15.31 9.50
N SER A 54 1.07 16.25 8.61
CA SER A 54 -0.33 16.52 8.28
C SER A 54 -0.85 15.53 7.24
N HIS A 55 -2.10 15.10 7.42
CA HIS A 55 -2.77 14.19 6.49
C HIS A 55 -3.43 14.93 5.32
N TYR A 56 -3.36 14.30 4.15
CA TYR A 56 -3.92 14.79 2.89
C TYR A 56 -4.69 13.66 2.18
N PRO A 57 -6.00 13.84 1.87
CA PRO A 57 -6.84 14.98 2.23
C PRO A 57 -7.02 15.12 3.74
N LYS A 58 -7.48 16.30 4.19
CA LYS A 58 -7.79 16.52 5.61
C LYS A 58 -8.94 15.60 6.04
N GLY A 59 -8.72 14.83 7.10
CA GLY A 59 -9.70 13.86 7.60
C GLY A 59 -9.65 12.50 6.91
N ASP A 60 -8.59 12.26 6.14
CA ASP A 60 -8.33 11.06 5.34
C ASP A 60 -9.37 10.86 4.22
N ARG A 61 -9.01 10.07 3.22
CA ARG A 61 -9.97 9.56 2.25
C ARG A 61 -10.52 8.26 2.80
N ILE A 62 -11.80 8.22 3.16
CA ILE A 62 -12.45 7.05 3.77
C ILE A 62 -13.69 6.67 2.99
N ASP A 63 -13.65 5.53 2.32
CA ASP A 63 -14.84 4.86 1.81
C ASP A 63 -15.49 4.05 2.93
N ARG A 64 -16.62 4.54 3.45
CA ARG A 64 -17.33 3.88 4.56
C ARG A 64 -18.12 2.64 4.11
N GLN A 65 -18.39 2.50 2.81
CA GLN A 65 -19.12 1.37 2.25
C GLN A 65 -18.21 0.15 2.09
N THR A 66 -17.03 0.34 1.52
CA THR A 66 -16.05 -0.75 1.31
C THR A 66 -15.10 -0.91 2.49
N GLY A 67 -14.88 0.16 3.25
CA GLY A 67 -13.89 0.22 4.32
C GLY A 67 -12.49 0.63 3.84
N ALA A 68 -12.28 0.88 2.55
CA ALA A 68 -11.00 1.37 2.05
C ALA A 68 -10.69 2.77 2.62
N GLN A 69 -9.44 2.98 3.01
CA GLN A 69 -8.98 4.25 3.55
C GLN A 69 -7.54 4.52 3.13
N TYR A 70 -7.25 5.77 2.75
CA TYR A 70 -5.86 6.22 2.63
C TYR A 70 -5.69 7.67 3.07
N PHE A 71 -4.45 8.02 3.37
CA PHE A 71 -4.01 9.41 3.44
C PHE A 71 -2.56 9.51 2.98
N TYR A 72 -2.17 10.68 2.48
CA TYR A 72 -0.79 11.05 2.23
C TYR A 72 -0.28 11.93 3.36
N HIS A 73 0.96 11.74 3.78
CA HIS A 73 1.67 12.70 4.62
C HIS A 73 3.14 12.82 4.19
N CYS A 74 3.77 13.92 4.58
CA CYS A 74 5.20 14.13 4.36
C CYS A 74 5.94 14.18 5.69
N HIS A 75 7.14 13.61 5.66
CA HIS A 75 8.13 13.80 6.72
C HIS A 75 8.96 15.05 6.38
N ARG A 76 9.94 15.42 7.22
CA ARG A 76 10.98 16.35 6.75
C ARG A 76 11.72 15.67 5.60
N GLU A 77 12.08 16.41 4.56
CA GLU A 77 12.78 15.86 3.39
C GLU A 77 13.97 15.03 3.85
N ASP A 78 13.93 13.73 3.55
CA ASP A 78 15.06 12.83 3.74
C ASP A 78 15.80 12.71 2.39
N TYR A 79 16.91 13.42 2.30
CA TYR A 79 17.73 13.43 1.10
C TYR A 79 18.45 12.09 0.86
N GLU A 80 18.56 11.21 1.86
CA GLU A 80 19.18 9.89 1.70
C GLU A 80 18.23 8.92 0.99
N SER A 81 16.97 8.85 1.43
CA SER A 81 15.95 8.00 0.80
C SER A 81 15.31 8.62 -0.45
N MET A 82 15.54 9.92 -0.69
CA MET A 82 14.85 10.72 -1.71
C MET A 82 13.31 10.73 -1.53
N GLU A 83 12.81 10.30 -0.36
CA GLU A 83 11.40 10.30 -0.02
C GLU A 83 10.94 11.73 0.25
N HIS A 84 9.87 12.14 -0.44
CA HIS A 84 9.14 13.36 -0.12
C HIS A 84 8.05 13.09 0.94
N GLY A 85 7.40 11.93 0.81
CA GLY A 85 6.38 11.47 1.75
C GLY A 85 5.70 10.23 1.19
N HIS A 86 4.72 9.71 1.92
CA HIS A 86 4.10 8.44 1.57
C HIS A 86 2.59 8.43 1.83
N PHE A 87 1.91 7.60 1.04
CA PHE A 87 0.54 7.23 1.32
C PHE A 87 0.54 6.11 2.36
N HIS A 88 -0.30 6.18 3.39
CA HIS A 88 -0.69 5.00 4.14
C HIS A 88 -2.05 4.51 3.66
N CYS A 89 -2.16 3.22 3.39
CA CYS A 89 -3.39 2.56 2.94
C CYS A 89 -3.88 1.59 4.01
N PHE A 90 -5.17 1.62 4.31
CA PHE A 90 -5.81 0.85 5.36
C PHE A 90 -7.11 0.20 4.87
N LEU A 91 -7.45 -0.93 5.48
CA LEU A 91 -8.79 -1.50 5.39
C LEU A 91 -9.46 -1.44 6.76
N ARG A 92 -10.57 -0.71 6.85
CA ARG A 92 -11.36 -0.58 8.07
C ARG A 92 -12.12 -1.87 8.37
N TYR A 93 -12.34 -2.16 9.65
CA TYR A 93 -12.93 -3.41 10.14
C TYR A 93 -14.24 -3.81 9.45
N LYS A 94 -15.07 -2.84 9.05
CA LYS A 94 -16.32 -3.09 8.30
C LYS A 94 -16.10 -3.75 6.93
N GLY A 95 -14.94 -3.52 6.30
CA GLY A 95 -14.53 -4.16 5.05
C GLY A 95 -13.95 -5.57 5.25
N ILE A 96 -13.62 -5.94 6.49
CA ILE A 96 -13.02 -7.23 6.82
C ILE A 96 -14.11 -8.30 6.96
N PRO A 97 -14.01 -9.45 6.26
CA PRO A 97 -14.95 -10.56 6.42
C PRO A 97 -15.06 -11.03 7.87
N ALA A 98 -16.29 -11.26 8.35
CA ALA A 98 -16.54 -11.73 9.73
C ALA A 98 -15.81 -13.04 10.11
N LYS A 99 -15.46 -13.86 9.12
CA LYS A 99 -14.68 -15.10 9.33
C LYS A 99 -13.18 -14.88 9.55
N ILE A 100 -12.67 -13.69 9.27
CA ILE A 100 -11.27 -13.32 9.46
C ILE A 100 -11.16 -12.61 10.80
N THR A 101 -10.52 -13.28 11.76
CA THR A 101 -10.28 -12.73 13.10
C THR A 101 -8.88 -12.12 13.19
N PRO A 102 -8.68 -11.09 14.05
CA PRO A 102 -7.36 -10.55 14.34
C PRO A 102 -6.38 -11.62 14.82
N THR A 103 -5.08 -11.31 14.73
CA THR A 103 -4.03 -12.12 15.37
C THR A 103 -4.28 -12.16 16.88
N PRO A 104 -4.18 -13.34 17.53
CA PRO A 104 -4.57 -13.52 18.93
C PRO A 104 -3.52 -12.97 19.90
N LEU A 105 -3.33 -11.66 19.89
CA LEU A 105 -2.49 -10.91 20.82
C LEU A 105 -3.26 -10.70 22.13
N SER A 106 -2.56 -10.58 23.26
CA SER A 106 -3.20 -10.31 24.56
C SER A 106 -3.93 -8.97 24.59
N ASP A 107 -3.46 -8.01 23.79
CA ASP A 107 -3.99 -6.65 23.62
C ASP A 107 -4.51 -6.40 22.20
N TRP A 108 -5.06 -7.44 21.55
CA TRP A 108 -5.50 -7.38 20.16
C TRP A 108 -6.55 -6.29 19.88
N ASP A 109 -7.34 -5.92 20.89
CA ASP A 109 -8.43 -4.95 20.83
C ASP A 109 -8.04 -3.53 21.27
N LYS A 110 -6.74 -3.29 21.52
CA LYS A 110 -6.22 -2.00 21.98
C LYS A 110 -6.69 -0.80 21.15
N ASN A 111 -6.80 -0.97 19.83
CA ASN A 111 -7.20 0.07 18.87
C ASN A 111 -8.63 -0.12 18.32
N MET A 112 -9.53 -0.69 19.14
CA MET A 112 -10.91 -1.00 18.73
C MET A 112 -11.83 0.22 18.59
N ASP A 113 -11.43 1.38 19.13
CA ASP A 113 -12.14 2.65 18.99
C ASP A 113 -12.12 3.18 17.56
N ASN A 114 -11.05 2.89 16.81
CA ASN A 114 -10.88 3.26 15.41
C ASN A 114 -10.37 2.07 14.56
N PRO A 115 -11.16 0.99 14.41
CA PRO A 115 -10.61 -0.31 14.02
C PRO A 115 -10.32 -0.37 12.51
N MET A 116 -9.04 -0.53 12.18
CA MET A 116 -8.50 -0.63 10.82
C MET A 116 -7.21 -1.45 10.80
N THR A 117 -6.87 -2.06 9.67
CA THR A 117 -5.58 -2.74 9.45
C THR A 117 -4.78 -2.01 8.37
N HIS A 118 -3.49 -1.85 8.58
CA HIS A 118 -2.59 -1.26 7.60
C HIS A 118 -2.27 -2.28 6.50
N ILE A 119 -2.46 -1.87 5.25
CA ILE A 119 -2.14 -2.70 4.08
C ILE A 119 -0.72 -2.44 3.63
N VAL A 120 -0.39 -1.19 3.31
CA VAL A 120 0.96 -0.82 2.87
C VAL A 120 1.12 0.70 2.90
N ALA A 121 2.35 1.15 3.06
CA ALA A 121 2.74 2.51 2.76
C ALA A 121 3.38 2.60 1.37
N ILE A 122 3.02 3.62 0.59
CA ILE A 122 3.55 3.87 -0.76
C ILE A 122 4.40 5.14 -0.72
N SER A 123 5.72 4.96 -0.74
CA SER A 123 6.72 6.03 -0.73
C SER A 123 6.80 6.73 -2.08
N MET A 124 6.84 8.06 -2.04
CA MET A 124 6.85 8.93 -3.21
C MET A 124 8.07 9.85 -3.19
N ASN A 125 8.77 9.97 -4.33
CA ASN A 125 9.82 10.97 -4.48
C ASN A 125 9.24 12.36 -4.81
N CYS A 126 10.11 13.39 -4.84
CA CYS A 126 9.72 14.78 -5.16
C CYS A 126 9.21 14.97 -6.61
N LEU A 127 9.53 14.03 -7.51
CA LEU A 127 8.99 14.01 -8.88
C LEU A 127 7.58 13.41 -8.95
N GLY A 128 7.08 12.84 -7.85
CA GLY A 128 5.76 12.20 -7.77
C GLY A 128 5.76 10.78 -8.32
N GLN A 129 6.91 10.10 -8.35
CA GLN A 129 7.01 8.69 -8.70
C GLN A 129 6.93 7.83 -7.43
N PRO A 130 6.23 6.68 -7.47
CA PRO A 130 6.31 5.70 -6.40
C PRO A 130 7.67 5.00 -6.45
N ILE A 131 8.38 4.97 -5.32
CA ILE A 131 9.77 4.47 -5.25
C ILE A 131 9.94 3.26 -4.32
N ARG A 132 9.07 3.11 -3.32
CA ARG A 132 9.21 2.08 -2.29
C ARG A 132 7.86 1.72 -1.69
N LEU A 133 7.68 0.46 -1.32
CA LEU A 133 6.56 -0.03 -0.53
C LEU A 133 7.08 -0.54 0.81
N PHE A 134 6.37 -0.28 1.90
CA PHE A 134 6.79 -0.76 3.22
C PHE A 134 5.61 -1.01 4.17
N THR A 135 5.86 -1.83 5.19
CA THR A 135 4.95 -2.01 6.33
C THR A 135 5.57 -1.41 7.58
N VAL A 136 4.70 -0.91 8.45
CA VAL A 136 5.07 -0.28 9.70
C VAL A 136 4.62 -1.13 10.88
N ASN A 137 5.16 -0.82 12.05
CA ASN A 137 4.76 -1.44 13.31
C ASN A 137 3.38 -0.95 13.78
N ARG A 138 2.68 -1.75 14.60
CA ARG A 138 1.33 -1.44 15.11
C ARG A 138 1.29 -0.13 15.88
N TRP A 139 2.36 0.21 16.62
CA TRP A 139 2.44 1.50 17.33
C TRP A 139 2.47 2.72 16.38
N VAL A 140 2.93 2.53 15.14
CA VAL A 140 2.97 3.58 14.10
C VAL A 140 1.59 3.74 13.46
N SER A 141 0.98 2.62 13.06
CA SER A 141 -0.28 2.60 12.30
C SER A 141 -1.53 2.67 13.19
N SER A 142 -1.38 2.46 14.50
CA SER A 142 -2.49 2.27 15.45
C SER A 142 -3.51 1.24 14.95
N GLU A 143 -3.02 0.18 14.31
CA GLU A 143 -3.88 -0.80 13.64
C GLU A 143 -4.37 -1.92 14.57
N ILE A 144 -5.38 -2.65 14.10
CA ILE A 144 -5.65 -4.02 14.54
C ILE A 144 -4.79 -4.94 13.70
N TRP A 145 -4.01 -5.78 14.36
CA TRP A 145 -3.05 -6.65 13.69
C TRP A 145 -3.72 -7.88 13.07
N TYR A 146 -3.37 -8.14 11.81
CA TYR A 146 -3.75 -9.36 11.09
C TYR A 146 -2.52 -9.99 10.43
N ASP A 147 -2.38 -11.30 10.56
CA ASP A 147 -1.30 -12.07 9.93
C ASP A 147 -1.30 -11.95 8.39
N ALA A 148 -0.12 -12.15 7.80
CA ALA A 148 0.13 -12.09 6.36
C ALA A 148 -0.80 -12.99 5.52
N LYS A 149 -1.29 -14.09 6.08
CA LYS A 149 -2.22 -15.01 5.41
C LYS A 149 -3.51 -14.33 4.93
N HIS A 150 -3.88 -13.19 5.50
CA HIS A 150 -5.12 -12.47 5.18
C HIS A 150 -4.95 -11.38 4.13
N VAL A 151 -3.73 -10.86 3.89
CA VAL A 151 -3.53 -9.65 3.10
C VAL A 151 -4.04 -9.74 1.66
N SER A 152 -3.89 -10.88 0.97
CA SER A 152 -4.45 -11.06 -0.37
C SER A 152 -5.98 -10.94 -0.38
N SER A 153 -6.67 -11.34 0.70
CA SER A 153 -8.12 -11.14 0.82
C SER A 153 -8.48 -9.69 1.07
N PHE A 154 -7.62 -8.92 1.73
CA PHE A 154 -7.83 -7.50 1.99
C PHE A 154 -7.61 -6.67 0.73
N ILE A 155 -6.53 -6.93 -0.02
CA ILE A 155 -6.26 -6.25 -1.30
C ILE A 155 -7.42 -6.49 -2.28
N LYS A 156 -7.90 -7.74 -2.41
CA LYS A 156 -9.07 -8.07 -3.25
C LYS A 156 -10.36 -7.32 -2.87
N LYS A 157 -10.45 -6.81 -1.66
CA LYS A 157 -11.61 -6.06 -1.14
C LYS A 157 -11.37 -4.56 -1.08
N TYR A 158 -10.13 -4.13 -1.33
CA TYR A 158 -9.79 -2.73 -1.34
C TYR A 158 -10.31 -2.12 -2.63
N GLU A 159 -11.34 -1.30 -2.48
CA GLU A 159 -12.07 -0.66 -3.57
C GLU A 159 -12.52 0.73 -3.10
N MET A 160 -12.31 1.75 -3.93
CA MET A 160 -12.78 3.11 -3.67
C MET A 160 -13.99 3.40 -4.57
N THR A 161 -15.18 3.46 -3.96
CA THR A 161 -16.49 3.62 -4.63
C THR A 161 -17.09 5.02 -4.43
N LEU A 162 -16.30 5.96 -3.91
CA LEU A 162 -16.75 7.32 -3.66
C LEU A 162 -17.02 8.07 -4.98
N GLU A 163 -18.20 8.69 -5.09
CA GLU A 163 -18.61 9.54 -6.22
C GLU A 163 -18.82 11.00 -5.79
N ASP A 164 -18.16 11.42 -4.71
CA ASP A 164 -18.41 12.70 -4.01
C ASP A 164 -17.63 13.89 -4.60
N ASP A 165 -16.45 13.66 -5.18
CA ASP A 165 -15.61 14.70 -5.77
C ASP A 165 -14.75 14.12 -6.91
N PRO A 166 -15.01 14.50 -8.18
CA PRO A 166 -14.22 14.05 -9.33
C PRO A 166 -12.72 14.34 -9.20
N TYR A 167 -12.32 15.34 -8.42
CA TYR A 167 -10.92 15.58 -8.12
C TYR A 167 -10.33 14.37 -7.38
N TRP A 168 -10.89 14.02 -6.24
CA TRP A 168 -10.34 12.94 -5.41
C TRP A 168 -10.52 11.55 -6.02
N MET A 169 -11.57 11.35 -6.83
CA MET A 169 -11.81 10.09 -7.54
C MET A 169 -10.63 9.65 -8.43
N ILE A 170 -9.89 10.59 -9.03
CA ILE A 170 -8.70 10.27 -9.83
C ILE A 170 -7.57 9.73 -8.94
N LEU A 171 -7.40 10.31 -7.75
CA LEU A 171 -6.42 9.81 -6.78
C LEU A 171 -6.84 8.47 -6.19
N ASP A 172 -8.14 8.28 -5.96
CA ASP A 172 -8.73 7.02 -5.50
C ASP A 172 -8.40 5.88 -6.47
N GLN A 173 -8.61 6.10 -7.77
CA GLN A 173 -8.26 5.16 -8.84
C GLN A 173 -6.76 4.84 -8.84
N TRP A 174 -5.91 5.83 -8.65
CA TRP A 174 -4.46 5.60 -8.60
C TRP A 174 -4.05 4.75 -7.40
N VAL A 175 -4.51 5.08 -6.19
CA VAL A 175 -4.16 4.36 -4.95
C VAL A 175 -4.66 2.92 -5.01
N GLU A 176 -5.91 2.72 -5.42
CA GLU A 176 -6.48 1.39 -5.61
C GLU A 176 -5.67 0.58 -6.63
N GLY A 177 -5.38 1.17 -7.80
CA GLY A 177 -4.61 0.52 -8.84
C GLY A 177 -3.22 0.08 -8.35
N MET A 178 -2.53 0.92 -7.58
CA MET A 178 -1.22 0.59 -7.00
C MET A 178 -1.29 -0.63 -6.07
N LEU A 179 -2.30 -0.70 -5.20
CA LEU A 179 -2.50 -1.81 -4.28
C LEU A 179 -2.73 -3.14 -5.02
N HIS A 180 -3.52 -3.13 -6.10
CA HIS A 180 -3.77 -4.33 -6.90
C HIS A 180 -2.59 -4.70 -7.80
N LEU A 181 -1.94 -3.74 -8.45
CA LEU A 181 -0.82 -3.98 -9.36
C LEU A 181 0.39 -4.58 -8.62
N PHE A 182 0.66 -4.10 -7.40
CA PHE A 182 1.74 -4.55 -6.54
C PHE A 182 1.30 -5.60 -5.50
N GLU A 183 0.14 -6.26 -5.69
CA GLU A 183 -0.34 -7.33 -4.80
C GLU A 183 0.76 -8.36 -4.44
N PRO A 184 1.58 -8.88 -5.38
CA PRO A 184 2.63 -9.84 -5.06
C PRO A 184 3.67 -9.32 -4.06
N GLN A 185 4.13 -8.08 -4.25
CA GLN A 185 5.07 -7.41 -3.36
C GLN A 185 4.46 -7.17 -1.98
N ILE A 186 3.20 -6.72 -1.91
CA ILE A 186 2.53 -6.45 -0.64
C ILE A 186 2.34 -7.75 0.14
N ILE A 187 1.98 -8.86 -0.52
CA ILE A 187 1.93 -10.18 0.13
C ILE A 187 3.29 -10.55 0.73
N TRP A 188 4.37 -10.38 -0.04
CA TRP A 188 5.72 -10.66 0.42
C TRP A 188 6.13 -9.77 1.60
N LEU A 189 5.80 -8.46 1.56
CA LEU A 189 6.07 -7.53 2.63
C LEU A 189 5.43 -7.97 3.95
N HIS A 190 4.17 -8.40 3.93
CA HIS A 190 3.52 -8.91 5.14
C HIS A 190 4.16 -10.20 5.65
N GLN A 191 4.63 -11.09 4.77
CA GLN A 191 5.36 -12.29 5.19
C GLN A 191 6.68 -11.93 5.88
N GLU A 192 7.44 -10.97 5.35
CA GLU A 192 8.67 -10.49 5.96
C GLU A 192 8.40 -9.73 7.28
N ARG A 193 7.32 -8.95 7.34
CA ARG A 193 6.86 -8.29 8.56
C ARG A 193 6.61 -9.29 9.68
N ASP A 194 5.86 -10.35 9.40
CA ASP A 194 5.55 -11.39 10.38
C ASP A 194 6.83 -12.15 10.81
N LYS A 195 7.77 -12.42 9.89
CA LYS A 195 9.09 -12.98 10.23
C LYS A 195 9.91 -12.04 11.10
N GLN A 196 9.88 -10.73 10.83
CA GLN A 196 10.62 -9.73 11.61
C GLN A 196 10.07 -9.64 13.03
N ILE A 197 8.76 -9.61 13.21
CA ILE A 197 8.11 -9.68 14.52
C ILE A 197 8.53 -10.95 15.27
N ALA A 198 8.55 -12.11 14.60
CA ALA A 198 8.98 -13.37 15.21
C ALA A 198 10.45 -13.33 15.67
N ARG A 199 11.34 -12.69 14.90
CA ARG A 199 12.75 -12.50 15.29
C ARG A 199 12.88 -11.61 16.51
N ILE A 200 12.22 -10.45 16.51
CA ILE A 200 12.23 -9.52 17.66
C ILE A 200 11.72 -10.24 18.91
N LYS A 201 10.63 -11.00 18.80
CA LYS A 201 10.08 -11.78 19.92
C LYS A 201 11.03 -12.88 20.42
N ALA A 202 11.81 -13.49 19.54
CA ALA A 202 12.80 -14.49 19.92
C ALA A 202 14.02 -13.88 20.64
N GLU A 203 14.39 -12.64 20.28
CA GLU A 203 15.47 -11.88 20.92
C GLU A 203 15.07 -11.37 22.31
N ASP A 204 13.81 -10.95 22.49
CA ASP A 204 13.26 -10.51 23.78
C ASP A 204 11.83 -11.05 23.99
N PRO A 205 11.70 -12.25 24.59
CA PRO A 205 10.41 -12.91 24.81
C PRO A 205 9.45 -12.18 25.75
N GLU A 206 9.93 -11.29 26.60
CA GLU A 206 9.09 -10.53 27.54
C GLU A 206 8.58 -9.23 26.92
N SER A 207 9.25 -8.73 25.88
CA SER A 207 8.82 -7.53 25.16
C SER A 207 7.55 -7.75 24.32
N ASN A 208 6.81 -6.67 24.10
CA ASN A 208 5.75 -6.62 23.10
C ASN A 208 6.32 -6.07 21.78
N PRO A 209 6.64 -6.91 20.78
CA PRO A 209 7.26 -6.46 19.52
C PRO A 209 6.35 -5.54 18.70
N TYR A 210 5.03 -5.58 18.94
CA TYR A 210 4.03 -4.73 18.28
C TYR A 210 3.97 -3.31 18.87
N GLU A 211 4.67 -3.08 20.00
CA GLU A 211 4.73 -1.80 20.69
C GLU A 211 6.19 -1.39 20.93
N ASP A 212 7.10 -1.91 20.12
CA ASP A 212 8.52 -1.62 20.23
C ASP A 212 8.91 -0.44 19.33
N HIS A 213 9.12 0.72 19.98
CA HIS A 213 9.42 1.99 19.32
C HIS A 213 10.80 2.01 18.64
N ARG A 214 11.63 0.96 18.81
CA ARG A 214 12.87 0.80 18.06
C ARG A 214 12.64 0.42 16.60
N TYR A 215 11.48 -0.16 16.30
CA TYR A 215 11.13 -0.66 14.98
C TYR A 215 9.90 0.09 14.46
N GLU A 216 10.14 1.11 13.65
CA GLU A 216 9.08 1.85 12.94
C GLU A 216 8.65 1.08 11.68
N GLU A 217 9.59 0.77 10.80
CA GLU A 217 9.38 -0.06 9.62
C GLU A 217 9.76 -1.52 9.89
N LEU A 218 8.96 -2.46 9.41
CA LEU A 218 9.15 -3.91 9.64
C LEU A 218 9.52 -4.68 8.38
N SER A 219 9.17 -4.17 7.21
CA SER A 219 9.60 -4.69 5.92
C SER A 219 9.46 -3.62 4.84
N TYR A 220 10.32 -3.66 3.83
CA TYR A 220 10.27 -2.75 2.69
C TYR A 220 10.76 -3.42 1.40
N ILE A 221 10.39 -2.84 0.26
CA ILE A 221 10.90 -3.19 -1.07
C ILE A 221 10.86 -1.97 -1.98
N ASP A 222 11.95 -1.74 -2.72
CA ASP A 222 11.99 -0.71 -3.75
C ASP A 222 11.15 -1.15 -4.96
N ILE A 223 10.47 -0.20 -5.59
CA ILE A 223 9.60 -0.46 -6.73
C ILE A 223 9.88 0.50 -7.86
N ASP A 224 9.68 0.02 -9.09
CA ASP A 224 9.63 0.85 -10.29
C ASP A 224 8.36 0.49 -11.06
N LEU A 225 7.51 1.49 -11.28
CA LEU A 225 6.21 1.28 -11.94
C LEU A 225 6.39 0.78 -13.38
N SER A 226 7.37 1.32 -14.12
CA SER A 226 7.63 0.92 -15.51
C SER A 226 8.02 -0.56 -15.59
N SER A 227 8.92 -1.00 -14.71
CA SER A 227 9.37 -2.39 -14.62
C SER A 227 8.23 -3.33 -14.22
N GLN A 228 7.37 -2.90 -13.28
CA GLN A 228 6.19 -3.66 -12.89
C GLN A 228 5.23 -3.85 -14.07
N VAL A 229 4.94 -2.78 -14.83
CA VAL A 229 4.09 -2.85 -16.03
C VAL A 229 4.73 -3.74 -17.10
N GLN A 230 6.04 -3.62 -17.32
CA GLN A 230 6.75 -4.46 -18.29
C GLN A 230 6.70 -5.95 -17.92
N TRP A 231 6.80 -6.30 -16.64
CA TRP A 231 6.61 -7.67 -16.18
C TRP A 231 5.21 -8.21 -16.51
N VAL A 232 4.16 -7.42 -16.25
CA VAL A 232 2.79 -7.82 -16.58
C VAL A 232 2.61 -8.00 -18.10
N LEU A 233 3.20 -7.12 -18.93
CA LEU A 233 3.15 -7.24 -20.39
C LEU A 233 3.91 -8.48 -20.91
N ASN A 234 5.09 -8.76 -20.36
CA ASN A 234 5.93 -9.88 -20.81
C ASN A 234 5.35 -11.26 -20.50
N ALA A 235 4.43 -11.37 -19.54
CA ALA A 235 3.70 -12.62 -19.30
C ALA A 235 2.83 -13.05 -20.50
N ILE A 236 2.57 -12.18 -21.49
CA ILE A 236 1.87 -12.53 -22.75
C ILE A 236 2.75 -13.46 -23.58
N ASN A 237 4.04 -13.11 -23.68
CA ASN A 237 5.01 -13.73 -24.59
C ASN A 237 5.52 -15.09 -24.11
N GLN A 238 5.42 -15.38 -22.81
CA GLN A 238 5.80 -16.70 -22.25
C GLN A 238 4.76 -17.80 -22.53
N SER A 239 3.60 -17.44 -23.10
CA SER A 239 2.58 -18.42 -23.48
C SER A 239 2.67 -18.88 -24.94
N GLU A 240 3.64 -18.35 -25.70
CA GLU A 240 3.84 -18.66 -27.13
C GLU A 240 5.14 -19.42 -27.43
N THR A 241 5.91 -19.81 -26.43
CA THR A 241 7.02 -20.77 -26.62
C THR A 241 6.49 -22.18 -26.40
N PRO A 242 6.32 -23.01 -27.45
CA PRO A 242 6.15 -24.45 -27.25
C PRO A 242 7.40 -24.93 -26.51
N ALA A 243 7.21 -25.82 -25.54
CA ALA A 243 8.33 -26.58 -24.99
C ALA A 243 9.05 -27.26 -26.18
N GLU A 244 10.25 -26.79 -26.50
CA GLU A 244 11.11 -27.50 -27.42
C GLU A 244 11.46 -28.86 -26.78
N VAL A 245 11.21 -29.88 -27.60
CA VAL A 245 11.36 -31.33 -27.45
C VAL A 245 12.55 -31.78 -26.60
#